data_AF-A0A0L6WPJ1-F1
#
_entry.id   AF-A0A0L6WPJ1-F1
#
_cell.length_a   1.000
_cell.length_b   1.000
_cell.length_c   1.000
_cell.angle_alpha   90.00
_cell.angle_beta   90.00
_cell.angle_gamma   90.00
#
_symmetry.space_group_name_H-M   'P 1'
#
loop_
_entity.id
_entity.type
_entity.pdbx_description
1 polymer ?
#
loop_
_entity_poly.entity_id
_entity_poly.type
_entity_poly.pdbx_seq_one_letter_code
_entity_poly.pdbx_strand_id
1 'polypeptide(L)' 'MHTITPLDHKQSAILTQLRTGHVPLNHHLFCIRHSETPICPHCNDLSVEMVEHFLVLCPHYI' A
#
# COMPACT_ATOMS: atom_id res chain seq x y z
N MET A 1 -24.55 -2.77 19.18
CA MET A 1 -23.08 -2.84 19.30
C MET A 1 -22.57 -3.70 18.16
N HIS A 2 -21.92 -3.13 17.15
CA HIS A 2 -21.27 -3.92 16.11
C HIS A 2 -20.05 -4.61 16.72
N THR A 3 -20.10 -5.92 16.84
CA THR A 3 -18.93 -6.72 17.22
C THR A 3 -17.93 -6.66 16.08
N ILE A 4 -16.76 -6.08 16.32
CA ILE A 4 -15.63 -6.17 15.40
C ILE A 4 -15.26 -7.66 15.32
N THR A 5 -15.46 -8.27 14.16
CA THR A 5 -15.03 -9.65 13.93
C THR A 5 -13.50 -9.72 14.07
N PRO A 6 -12.96 -10.66 14.85
CA PRO A 6 -11.51 -10.79 14.99
C PRO A 6 -10.90 -11.09 13.63
N LEU A 7 -9.81 -10.38 13.32
CA LEU A 7 -9.03 -10.62 12.11
C LEU A 7 -8.26 -11.92 12.25
N ASP A 8 -8.18 -12.70 11.18
CA ASP A 8 -7.25 -13.81 11.14
C ASP A 8 -5.78 -13.32 11.08
N HIS A 9 -4.83 -14.25 11.21
CA HIS A 9 -3.40 -13.92 11.20
C HIS A 9 -2.94 -13.23 9.91
N LYS A 10 -3.45 -13.64 8.75
CA LYS A 10 -3.07 -13.05 7.45
C LYS A 10 -3.64 -11.64 7.33
N GLN A 11 -4.90 -11.45 7.70
CA GLN A 11 -5.54 -10.13 7.69
C GLN A 11 -4.81 -9.16 8.63
N SER A 12 -4.45 -9.63 9.82
CA SER A 12 -3.68 -8.84 10.80
C SER A 12 -2.31 -8.44 10.24
N ALA A 13 -1.59 -9.39 9.61
CA ALA A 13 -0.30 -9.12 9.00
C ALA A 13 -0.38 -8.07 7.87
N ILE A 14 -1.36 -8.20 6.98
CA ILE A 14 -1.59 -7.22 5.89
C ILE A 14 -1.91 -5.85 6.48
N LEU A 15 -2.78 -5.77 7.50
CA LEU A 15 -3.12 -4.51 8.14
C LEU A 15 -1.89 -3.87 8.81
N THR A 16 -1.03 -4.65 9.45
CA THR A 16 0.23 -4.17 10.03
C THR A 16 1.16 -3.64 8.94
N GLN A 17 1.33 -4.36 7.83
CA GLN A 17 2.16 -3.93 6.70
C GLN A 17 1.65 -2.62 6.08
N LEU A 18 0.34 -2.51 5.85
CA LEU A 18 -0.29 -1.29 5.34
C LEU A 18 -0.12 -0.12 6.31
N ARG A 19 -0.32 -0.33 7.62
CA ARG A 19 -0.16 0.74 8.62
C ARG A 19 1.28 1.21 8.80
N THR A 20 2.24 0.32 8.61
CA THR A 20 3.67 0.63 8.78
C THR A 20 4.34 1.04 7.46
N GLY A 21 3.65 0.94 6.33
CA GLY A 21 4.23 1.17 5.02
C GLY A 21 5.19 0.07 4.55
N HIS A 22 5.35 -1.02 5.31
CA HIS A 22 6.15 -2.19 4.95
C HIS A 22 5.35 -3.18 4.09
N VAL A 23 4.75 -2.66 3.02
CA VAL A 23 3.93 -3.39 2.04
C VAL A 23 4.65 -3.32 0.70
N PRO A 24 4.52 -4.30 -0.21
CA PRO A 24 5.21 -4.30 -1.51
C PRO A 24 4.62 -3.29 -2.52
N LEU A 25 4.49 -2.03 -2.13
CA LEU A 25 4.21 -0.90 -3.02
C LEU A 25 5.52 -0.27 -3.49
N ASN A 26 5.51 0.38 -4.65
CA ASN A 26 6.73 0.87 -5.29
C ASN A 26 7.54 1.82 -4.41
N HIS A 27 6.91 2.65 -3.57
CA HIS A 27 7.64 3.47 -2.61
C HIS A 27 8.53 2.64 -1.68
N HIS A 28 7.97 1.61 -1.04
CA HIS A 28 8.72 0.74 -0.13
C HIS A 28 9.80 -0.05 -0.88
N LEU A 29 9.45 -0.61 -2.04
CA LEU A 29 10.37 -1.37 -2.88
C LEU A 29 11.54 -0.50 -3.36
N PHE A 30 11.30 0.76 -3.68
CA PHE A 30 12.35 1.71 -4.05
C PHE A 30 13.31 1.99 -2.89
N CYS A 31 12.80 2.19 -1.67
CA CYS A 31 13.62 2.39 -0.48
C CYS A 31 14.59 1.23 -0.22
N ILE A 32 14.17 -0.01 -0.48
CA ILE A 32 15.00 -1.22 -0.33
C ILE A 32 15.75 -1.60 -1.62
N ARG A 33 15.74 -0.73 -2.64
CA ARG A 33 16.41 -0.91 -3.95
C ARG A 33 15.93 -2.14 -4.73
N HIS A 34 14.68 -2.55 -4.52
CA HIS A 34 14.02 -3.63 -5.25
C HIS A 34 13.15 -3.11 -6.41
N SER A 35 12.78 -1.82 -6.40
CA SER A 35 12.17 -1.15 -7.55
C SER A 35 13.09 -0.03 -8.06
N GLU A 36 13.09 0.20 -9.36
CA GLU A 36 13.84 1.30 -10.00
C GLU A 36 13.17 2.66 -9.75
N THR A 37 11.88 2.68 -9.46
CA THR A 37 11.10 3.91 -9.27
C THR A 37 10.07 3.76 -8.15
N PRO A 38 9.82 4.81 -7.34
CA PRO A 38 8.79 4.79 -6.30
C PRO A 38 7.38 5.12 -6.85
N ILE A 39 7.27 5.30 -8.16
CA ILE A 39 6.14 5.91 -8.84
C ILE A 39 5.03 4.89 -9.16
N CYS A 40 3.78 5.33 -9.13
CA CYS A 40 2.62 4.53 -9.48
C CYS A 40 2.56 4.29 -11.00
N PRO A 41 2.50 3.02 -11.45
CA PRO A 41 2.48 2.70 -12.88
C PRO A 41 1.15 3.08 -13.56
N HIS A 42 0.11 3.41 -12.79
CA HIS A 42 -1.22 3.71 -13.30
C HIS A 42 -1.55 5.22 -13.34
N CYS A 43 -0.63 6.07 -12.88
CA CYS A 43 -0.87 7.52 -12.76
C CYS A 43 0.09 8.36 -13.62
N ASN A 44 0.55 7.81 -14.76
CA ASN A 44 1.40 8.51 -15.74
C ASN A 44 2.60 9.22 -15.09
N ASP A 45 3.23 8.53 -14.16
CA ASP A 45 4.36 9.00 -13.38
C ASP A 45 4.15 10.23 -12.47
N LEU A 46 2.89 10.59 -12.18
CA LEU A 46 2.56 11.82 -11.42
C LEU A 46 2.53 11.63 -9.90
N SER A 47 2.41 10.40 -9.43
CA SER A 47 2.24 10.09 -8.00
C SER A 47 3.17 8.99 -7.54
N VAL A 48 3.66 9.14 -6.31
CA VAL A 48 4.37 8.07 -5.60
C VAL A 48 3.36 7.03 -5.12
N GLU A 49 3.66 5.74 -5.33
CA GLU A 49 2.80 4.64 -4.86
C GLU A 49 3.04 4.37 -3.36
N MET A 50 2.55 5.26 -2.52
CA MET A 50 2.44 5.07 -1.07
C MET A 50 1.08 4.46 -0.71
N VAL A 51 0.93 4.01 0.54
CA VAL A 51 -0.30 3.38 1.05
C VAL A 51 -1.54 4.27 0.87
N GLU A 52 -1.42 5.57 1.16
CA GLU A 52 -2.53 6.52 0.95
C GLU A 52 -2.92 6.62 -0.52
N HIS A 53 -1.93 6.69 -1.41
CA HIS A 53 -2.20 6.69 -2.84
C HIS A 53 -2.91 5.41 -3.27
N PHE A 54 -2.37 4.25 -2.90
CA PHE A 54 -2.91 2.95 -3.25
C PHE A 54 -4.35 2.73 -2.74
N LEU A 55 -4.66 3.10 -1.50
CA LEU A 55 -5.97 2.82 -0.88
C LEU A 55 -7.03 3.89 -1.13
N VAL A 56 -6.64 5.15 -1.36
CA VAL A 56 -7.57 6.29 -1.30
C VAL A 56 -7.52 7.18 -2.52
N LEU A 57 -6.33 7.44 -3.08
CA LEU A 57 -6.17 8.49 -4.10
C LEU A 57 -6.05 7.96 -5.53
N CYS A 58 -5.60 6.72 -5.73
CA CYS A 58 -5.29 6.20 -7.05
C CYS A 58 -6.59 5.88 -7.81
N PRO A 59 -6.90 6.57 -8.93
CA PRO A 59 -8.13 6.35 -9.68
C PRO A 59 -8.25 4.96 -10.30
N HIS A 60 -7.15 4.18 -10.34
CA HIS A 60 -7.15 2.82 -10.87
C HIS A 60 -7.63 1.78 -9.86
N TYR A 61 -7.47 2.04 -8.56
CA TYR A 61 -7.73 1.08 -7.49
C TYR A 61 -9.02 1.36 -6.69
N ILE A 62 -9.69 2.49 -6.96
CA ILE A 62 -11.01 2.87 -6.42
C ILE A 62 -12.08 2.76 -7.50
#